data_AF-A0A1Q7PAW3-F1
#
_entry.id   AF-A0A1Q7PAW3-F1
#
_cell.length_a   1.000
_cell.length_b   1.000
_cell.length_c   1.000
_cell.angle_alpha   90.00
_cell.angle_beta   90.00
_cell.angle_gamma   90.00
#
_symmetry.space_group_name_H-M   'P 1'
#
loop_
_entity.id
_entity.type
_entity.pdbx_description
1 polymer ?
#
loop_
_entity_poly.entity_id
_entity_poly.type
_entity_poly.pdbx_seq_one_letter_code
_entity_poly.pdbx_strand_id
1 'polypeptide(L)' 'MLSSVASGIANLGAWHAFTFGVSGSSPVTLTAAVDGVPKLTASDSSSSAYAGAGGAGIGATVSGILFDDFTLRR' A
#
# COMPACT_ATOMS: atom_id res chain seq x y z
N MET A 1 0.15 7.36 -12.07
CA MET A 1 -0.40 7.04 -10.73
C MET A 1 -1.71 6.28 -10.95
N LEU A 2 -1.88 5.10 -10.36
CA LEU A 2 -3.03 4.22 -10.63
C LEU A 2 -4.28 4.60 -9.83
N SER A 3 -4.13 5.00 -8.57
CA SER A 3 -5.23 5.54 -7.75
C SER A 3 -4.73 6.20 -6.46
N SER A 4 -5.56 7.02 -5.82
CA SER A 4 -5.40 7.53 -4.45
C SER A 4 -6.73 7.74 -3.75
N VAL A 5 -6.68 7.74 -2.42
CA VAL A 5 -7.81 8.04 -1.54
C VAL A 5 -7.29 8.69 -0.25
N ALA A 6 -8.12 9.47 0.42
CA ALA A 6 -7.82 9.95 1.76
C ALA A 6 -7.72 8.77 2.74
N SER A 7 -6.71 8.77 3.63
CA SER A 7 -6.54 7.70 4.63
C SER A 7 -7.69 7.65 5.63
N GLY A 8 -8.28 8.80 5.95
CA GLY A 8 -9.30 8.94 6.99
C GLY A 8 -8.72 8.99 8.41
N ILE A 9 -7.40 9.12 8.56
CA ILE A 9 -6.75 9.30 9.86
C ILE A 9 -6.95 10.75 10.31
N ALA A 10 -7.61 10.96 11.45
CA ALA A 10 -7.83 12.29 12.02
C ALA A 10 -6.66 12.75 12.92
N ASN A 11 -6.03 11.82 13.65
CA ASN A 11 -4.93 12.12 14.57
C ASN A 11 -3.61 11.51 14.08
N LEU A 12 -2.73 12.32 13.53
CA LEU A 12 -1.44 11.88 13.01
C LEU A 12 -0.37 11.62 14.10
N GLY A 13 -0.67 11.90 15.37
CA GLY A 13 0.22 11.64 16.51
C GLY A 13 0.07 10.24 17.11
N ALA A 14 -0.87 9.43 16.60
CA ALA A 14 -1.08 8.05 17.03
C ALA A 14 -0.45 7.06 16.04
N TRP A 15 -0.12 5.87 16.52
CA TRP A 15 0.28 4.76 15.65
C TRP A 15 -0.92 4.24 14.86
N HIS A 16 -0.72 3.97 13.57
CA HIS A 16 -1.72 3.42 12.66
C HIS A 16 -1.13 2.29 11.84
N ALA A 17 -1.92 1.26 11.58
CA ALA A 17 -1.51 0.12 10.78
C ALA A 17 -1.85 0.32 9.32
N PHE A 18 -0.87 0.10 8.43
CA PHE A 18 -1.08 0.09 6.99
C PHE A 18 -0.85 -1.31 6.45
N THR A 19 -1.77 -1.79 5.62
CA THR A 19 -1.63 -3.08 4.93
C THR A 19 -1.74 -2.85 3.44
N PHE A 20 -0.77 -3.39 2.70
CA PHE A 20 -0.73 -3.33 1.24
C PHE A 20 -0.73 -4.75 0.67
N GLY A 21 -1.49 -4.97 -0.38
CA GLY A 21 -1.57 -6.26 -1.06
C GLY A 21 -1.33 -6.13 -2.55
N VAL A 22 -0.67 -7.13 -3.14
CA VAL A 22 -0.52 -7.28 -4.59
C VAL A 22 -0.86 -8.71 -4.97
N SER A 23 -1.63 -8.88 -6.05
CA SER A 23 -2.01 -10.21 -6.54
C SER A 23 -2.31 -10.18 -8.04
N GLY A 24 -2.09 -11.32 -8.72
CA GLY A 24 -2.35 -11.46 -10.15
C GLY A 24 -1.21 -10.90 -11.02
N SER A 25 -1.22 -11.32 -12.28
CA SER A 25 -0.22 -10.92 -13.29
C SER A 25 -0.84 -10.34 -14.57
N SER A 26 -2.17 -10.43 -14.73
CA SER A 26 -2.95 -9.83 -15.81
C SER A 26 -4.45 -9.94 -15.50
N PRO A 27 -5.07 -8.96 -14.81
CA PRO A 27 -4.47 -7.74 -14.27
C PRO A 27 -3.69 -7.97 -12.96
N VAL A 28 -2.78 -7.03 -12.65
CA VAL A 28 -2.23 -6.89 -11.30
C VAL A 28 -3.24 -6.11 -10.46
N THR A 29 -3.67 -6.67 -9.34
CA THR A 29 -4.55 -6.01 -8.36
C THR A 29 -3.73 -5.52 -7.19
N LEU A 30 -3.91 -4.25 -6.84
CA LEU A 30 -3.28 -3.58 -5.70
C LEU A 30 -4.36 -3.21 -4.69
N THR A 31 -4.14 -3.52 -3.41
CA THR A 31 -5.05 -3.16 -2.33
C THR A 31 -4.33 -2.38 -1.24
N ALA A 32 -5.05 -1.51 -0.54
CA ALA A 32 -4.57 -0.84 0.65
C ALA A 32 -5.65 -0.73 1.71
N ALA A 33 -5.27 -0.92 2.97
CA ALA A 33 -6.11 -0.75 4.15
C ALA A 33 -5.38 0.09 5.21
N VAL A 34 -6.18 0.80 6.00
CA VAL A 34 -5.72 1.58 7.17
C VAL A 34 -6.48 1.07 8.38
N ASP A 35 -5.76 0.66 9.42
CA ASP A 35 -6.32 0.05 10.63
C ASP A 35 -7.29 -1.10 10.34
N GLY A 36 -6.94 -1.92 9.34
CA GLY A 36 -7.76 -3.04 8.87
C GLY A 36 -8.97 -2.64 8.01
N VAL A 37 -9.27 -1.36 7.84
CA VAL A 37 -10.36 -0.87 6.98
C VAL A 37 -9.86 -0.72 5.55
N PRO A 38 -10.44 -1.44 4.56
CA PRO A 38 -10.08 -1.27 3.16
C PRO A 38 -10.32 0.17 2.70
N LYS A 39 -9.33 0.76 2.04
CA LYS A 39 -9.42 2.12 1.50
C LYS A 39 -9.35 2.15 -0.01
N LEU A 40 -8.58 1.25 -0.60
CA LEU A 40 -8.27 1.29 -2.01
C LEU A 40 -8.17 -0.11 -2.61
N THR A 41 -8.73 -0.27 -3.80
CA THR A 41 -8.42 -1.34 -4.74
C THR A 41 -8.15 -0.70 -6.10
N ALA A 42 -7.03 -1.04 -6.73
CA ALA A 42 -6.67 -0.61 -8.07
C ALA A 42 -6.29 -1.82 -8.93
N SER A 43 -6.64 -1.77 -10.21
CA SER A 43 -6.31 -2.81 -11.19
C SER A 43 -5.40 -2.20 -12.26
N ASP A 44 -4.25 -2.81 -12.50
CA ASP A 44 -3.32 -2.47 -13.57
C ASP A 44 -3.33 -3.59 -14.62
N SER A 45 -3.97 -3.32 -15.76
CA SER A 45 -4.00 -4.17 -16.94
C SER A 45 -3.10 -3.65 -18.07
N SER A 46 -2.30 -2.61 -17.80
CA SER A 46 -1.42 -2.03 -18.81
C SER A 46 -0.29 -2.98 -19.18
N SER A 47 0.28 -2.83 -20.38
CA SER A 47 1.50 -3.54 -20.77
C SER A 47 2.72 -3.19 -19.91
N SER A 48 2.62 -2.12 -19.12
CA SER A 48 3.64 -1.69 -18.16
C SER A 48 3.45 -2.29 -16.77
N ALA A 49 2.37 -3.07 -16.53
CA ALA A 49 2.14 -3.72 -15.24
C ALA A 49 3.30 -4.67 -14.92
N TYR A 50 3.88 -4.53 -13.73
CA TYR A 50 4.97 -5.39 -13.31
C TYR A 50 4.41 -6.76 -12.87
N ALA A 51 4.56 -7.76 -13.74
CA ALA A 51 4.05 -9.11 -13.51
C ALA A 51 5.05 -10.05 -12.78
N GLY A 52 6.24 -9.55 -12.44
CA GLY A 52 7.30 -10.32 -11.78
C GLY A 52 7.27 -10.25 -10.25
N ALA A 53 8.21 -10.94 -9.62
CA ALA A 53 8.44 -10.82 -8.18
C ALA A 53 9.16 -9.48 -7.87
N GLY A 54 8.54 -8.64 -7.04
CA GLY A 54 9.12 -7.40 -6.56
C GLY A 54 9.55 -7.46 -5.09
N GLY A 55 10.23 -6.42 -4.62
CA GLY A 55 10.49 -6.20 -3.20
C GLY A 55 9.45 -5.24 -2.61
N ALA A 56 8.98 -5.53 -1.39
CA ALA A 56 8.21 -4.56 -0.62
C ALA A 56 9.18 -3.53 0.02
N GLY A 57 8.79 -2.26 0.01
CA GLY A 57 9.57 -1.18 0.59
C GLY A 57 8.70 0.02 0.94
N ILE A 58 9.20 0.83 1.87
CA ILE A 58 8.53 2.06 2.33
C ILE A 58 9.50 3.22 2.12
N GLY A 59 8.98 4.32 1.59
CA GLY A 59 9.71 5.56 1.41
C GLY A 59 8.96 6.71 2.07
N ALA A 60 9.70 7.58 2.76
CA ALA A 60 9.22 8.84 3.30
C ALA A 60 9.95 9.99 2.62
N THR A 61 9.21 10.99 2.14
CA THR A 61 9.80 12.20 1.55
C THR A 61 10.02 13.32 2.57
N VAL A 62 9.60 13.12 3.81
CA VAL A 62 9.75 14.04 4.94
C VAL A 62 10.31 13.30 6.15
N SER A 63 10.99 14.04 7.03
CA SER A 63 11.55 13.50 8.28
C SER A 63 10.50 13.43 9.38
N GLY A 64 10.81 12.71 10.47
CA GLY A 64 9.95 12.60 11.66
C GLY A 64 8.84 11.56 11.58
N ILE A 65 8.75 10.79 10.49
CA ILE A 65 7.84 9.65 10.39
C ILE A 65 8.50 8.43 11.04
N LEU A 66 7.83 7.85 12.02
CA LEU A 66 8.25 6.62 12.68
C LEU A 66 7.55 5.44 12.02
N PHE A 67 8.30 4.37 11.80
CA PHE A 67 7.77 3.12 11.28
C PHE A 67 8.27 1.97 12.16
N ASP A 68 7.38 1.05 12.51
CA ASP A 68 7.69 -0.11 13.34
C ASP A 68 6.74 -1.27 12.98
N ASP A 69 7.00 -2.45 13.55
CA ASP A 69 6.18 -3.68 13.44
C ASP A 69 5.94 -4.16 11.99
N PHE A 70 7.02 -4.17 11.20
CA PHE A 70 6.95 -4.61 9.82
C PHE A 70 6.76 -6.12 9.71
N THR A 71 5.72 -6.52 8.99
CA THR A 71 5.56 -7.92 8.56
C THR A 71 5.42 -7.99 7.04
N LEU A 72 6.25 -8.82 6.40
CA LEU A 72 6.08 -9.20 5.00
C LEU A 72 5.61 -10.65 4.93
N ARG A 73 4.53 -10.89 4.17
CA ARG A 73 3.89 -12.21 4.01
C ARG A 73 3.75 -12.52 2.53
N ARG A 74 3.74 -13.81 2.21
CA ARG A 74 3.52 -14.30 0.85
C ARG A 74 2.07 -14.71 0.65
#